data_AF-A0AA45MP55-F1
#
_entry.id   AF-A0AA45MP55-F1
#
_cell.length_a   1.000
_cell.length_b   1.000
_cell.length_c   1.000
_cell.angle_alpha   90.00
_cell.angle_beta   90.00
_cell.angle_gamma   90.00
#
_symmetry.space_group_name_H-M   'P 1'
#
loop_
_entity.id
_entity.type
_entity.pdbx_description
1 polymer ?
#
loop_
_entity_poly.entity_id
_entity_poly.type
_entity_poly.pdbx_seq_one_letter_code
_entity_poly.pdbx_strand_id
1 'polypeptide(L)'
;MHIMNYLFTVPRRAAALLLAAFALCGGAARAEPDVLERPAIPSVKAAGSVLLAITTAGTGRRLVAAGERGIILWSDDRGLGWHQASVPVSVSLTALRFINGQDGWALGHSGILLRTRDGGKNWSKQLDGKQAAALMLAAVKADSRSGRQALADAERLVAEGANKPWLDLHFFDARHGLLVGAFGLLFATDDGGQSWQAAPGRIDNPKAKHLYAVAGHGDACLIAGEQGALYYSDNRGQSFSAADAGYQGSYFGGLALSPRALLAFGMRGNVRWSDDAGASWHRSDLGTTASISAGLRLRDGALLLADDTGQLYRSTDGGKRFDHIAPPQPSPFTAIAQADDGSLLLAGVRGITRIALNPAKVQP
;
A
#
# COMPACT_ATOMS: atom_id res chain seq x y z
N MET A 1 73.23 -0.17 53.65
CA MET A 1 74.15 -0.57 52.57
C MET A 1 73.32 -0.76 51.31
N HIS A 2 73.47 0.15 50.34
CA HIS A 2 73.10 0.13 48.92
C HIS A 2 71.66 -0.20 48.43
N ILE A 3 71.16 0.74 47.62
CA ILE A 3 70.03 0.73 46.68
C ILE A 3 70.43 -0.06 45.40
N MET A 4 69.55 -0.83 44.74
CA MET A 4 69.19 -0.69 43.30
C MET A 4 68.22 -1.75 42.72
N ASN A 5 67.37 -1.25 41.81
CA ASN A 5 66.41 -1.85 40.87
C ASN A 5 66.93 -3.01 39.98
N TYR A 6 66.03 -3.86 39.45
CA TYR A 6 65.51 -3.76 38.05
C TYR A 6 64.56 -4.91 37.65
N LEU A 7 63.62 -4.55 36.78
CA LEU A 7 62.62 -5.34 36.03
C LEU A 7 63.23 -6.53 35.23
N PHE A 8 62.41 -7.52 34.84
CA PHE A 8 62.10 -7.85 33.42
C PHE A 8 61.25 -9.15 33.26
N THR A 9 60.18 -9.02 32.46
CA THR A 9 59.54 -10.00 31.54
C THR A 9 59.01 -11.36 32.04
N VAL A 10 57.69 -11.52 32.01
CA VAL A 10 57.00 -12.82 31.99
C VAL A 10 56.66 -13.21 30.53
N PRO A 11 56.98 -14.44 30.08
CA PRO A 11 56.70 -14.89 28.72
C PRO A 11 55.25 -15.41 28.55
N ARG A 12 54.65 -15.07 27.41
CA ARG A 12 53.33 -15.50 26.93
C ARG A 12 53.27 -17.01 26.64
N ARG A 13 53.05 -17.90 27.61
CA ARG A 13 52.57 -19.28 27.37
C ARG A 13 51.84 -19.87 28.59
N ALA A 14 50.61 -19.43 28.84
CA ALA A 14 49.67 -20.13 29.74
C ALA A 14 48.23 -19.64 29.48
N ALA A 15 47.69 -19.91 28.29
CA ALA A 15 46.29 -19.65 27.98
C ALA A 15 45.74 -20.70 27.00
N ALA A 16 46.04 -21.97 27.27
CA ALA A 16 45.56 -23.10 26.48
C ALA A 16 45.28 -24.28 27.40
N LEU A 17 44.24 -24.16 28.24
CA LEU A 17 43.58 -25.29 28.94
C LEU A 17 42.33 -24.83 29.72
N LEU A 18 41.49 -23.99 29.10
CA LEU A 18 40.16 -23.61 29.62
C LEU A 18 39.18 -23.39 28.44
N LEU A 19 39.22 -24.30 27.46
CA LEU A 19 38.41 -24.25 26.24
C LEU A 19 38.02 -25.68 25.82
N ALA A 20 37.43 -26.45 26.74
CA ALA A 20 36.98 -27.83 26.44
C ALA A 20 35.84 -28.35 27.34
N ALA A 21 34.91 -27.50 27.77
CA ALA A 21 33.75 -27.97 28.55
C ALA A 21 32.50 -27.08 28.41
N PHE A 22 32.03 -26.84 27.19
CA PHE A 22 30.63 -26.43 26.93
C PHE A 22 30.13 -26.88 25.54
N ALA A 23 30.53 -28.09 25.13
CA ALA A 23 29.84 -28.81 24.06
C ALA A 23 28.84 -29.75 24.71
N LEU A 24 27.55 -29.37 24.70
CA LEU A 24 26.35 -30.24 24.63
C LEU A 24 25.10 -29.48 25.11
N CYS A 25 24.71 -28.48 24.34
CA CYS A 25 23.30 -28.11 24.13
C CYS A 25 23.20 -27.42 22.76
N GLY A 26 23.59 -28.15 21.72
CA GLY A 26 23.25 -27.80 20.34
C GLY A 26 21.77 -28.09 20.11
N GLY A 27 20.89 -27.33 20.76
CA GLY A 27 19.52 -27.22 20.26
C GLY A 27 19.62 -26.61 18.88
N ALA A 28 19.27 -27.36 17.83
CA ALA A 28 19.12 -26.79 16.50
C ALA A 28 18.23 -25.54 16.67
N ALA A 29 18.79 -24.35 16.43
CA ALA A 29 18.01 -23.14 16.37
C ALA A 29 16.93 -23.40 15.33
N ARG A 30 15.69 -23.63 15.79
CA ARG A 30 14.56 -23.88 14.92
C ARG A 30 14.42 -22.60 14.11
N ALA A 31 14.74 -22.64 12.82
CA ALA A 31 14.64 -21.48 11.94
C ALA A 31 13.26 -20.86 12.17
N GLU A 32 13.22 -19.56 12.49
CA GLU A 32 11.93 -18.90 12.69
C GLU A 32 11.06 -19.13 11.45
N PRO A 33 9.78 -19.46 11.62
CA PRO A 33 8.88 -19.63 10.48
C PRO A 33 8.91 -18.38 9.58
N ASP A 34 8.92 -18.58 8.26
CA ASP A 34 8.79 -17.51 7.27
C ASP A 34 7.59 -16.62 7.65
N VAL A 35 7.75 -15.30 7.60
CA VAL A 35 6.69 -14.33 7.94
C VAL A 35 5.44 -14.50 7.06
N LEU A 36 5.59 -15.15 5.90
CA LEU A 36 4.50 -15.55 5.00
C LEU A 36 3.72 -16.80 5.46
N GLU A 37 4.19 -17.49 6.49
CA GLU A 37 3.59 -18.70 7.08
C GLU A 37 3.32 -18.52 8.60
N ARG A 38 3.55 -17.32 9.13
CA ARG A 38 3.37 -17.00 10.55
C ARG A 38 2.11 -16.15 10.73
N PRO A 39 1.06 -16.65 11.40
CA PRO A 39 -0.13 -15.86 11.70
C PRO A 39 0.17 -14.57 12.47
N ALA A 40 -0.63 -13.54 12.24
CA ALA A 40 -0.53 -12.29 12.98
C ALA A 40 -0.81 -12.52 14.47
N ILE A 41 -0.01 -11.90 15.34
CA ILE A 41 -0.13 -12.06 16.79
C ILE A 41 -1.27 -11.16 17.31
N PRO A 42 -2.25 -11.70 18.05
CA PRO A 42 -3.28 -10.90 18.70
C PRO A 42 -2.68 -9.88 19.68
N SER A 43 -3.16 -8.63 19.63
CA SER A 43 -2.70 -7.56 20.50
C SER A 43 -3.85 -6.66 20.94
N VAL A 44 -3.97 -6.46 22.25
CA VAL A 44 -4.92 -5.50 22.84
C VAL A 44 -4.60 -4.04 22.47
N LYS A 45 -3.38 -3.78 21.98
CA LYS A 45 -2.92 -2.44 21.54
C LYS A 45 -3.00 -2.25 20.03
N ALA A 46 -3.54 -3.20 19.27
CA ALA A 46 -3.50 -3.17 17.82
C ALA A 46 -4.16 -1.90 17.23
N ALA A 47 -5.26 -1.40 17.81
CA ALA A 47 -5.91 -0.17 17.37
C ALA A 47 -5.07 1.11 17.53
N GLY A 48 -4.06 1.10 18.42
CA GLY A 48 -3.11 2.19 18.62
C GLY A 48 -1.75 1.94 17.96
N SER A 49 -1.62 0.90 17.13
CA SER A 49 -0.39 0.59 16.39
C SER A 49 -0.30 1.39 15.09
N VAL A 50 0.81 1.25 14.35
CA VAL A 50 0.95 1.86 13.03
C VAL A 50 -0.04 1.19 12.06
N LEU A 51 -0.98 1.98 11.55
CA LEU A 51 -1.95 1.55 10.56
C LEU A 51 -1.69 2.27 9.24
N LEU A 52 -1.68 1.51 8.16
CA LEU A 52 -1.24 1.93 6.83
C LEU A 52 -2.42 2.04 5.85
N ALA A 53 -3.52 1.36 6.14
CA ALA A 53 -4.74 1.40 5.34
C ALA A 53 -5.99 1.40 6.21
N ILE A 54 -7.04 2.06 5.73
CA ILE A 54 -8.40 1.95 6.26
C ILE A 54 -9.40 2.11 5.12
N THR A 55 -10.48 1.34 5.16
CA THR A 55 -11.56 1.40 4.17
C THR A 55 -12.88 0.91 4.79
N THR A 56 -13.96 1.03 4.04
CA THR A 56 -15.27 0.48 4.41
C THR A 56 -15.55 -0.81 3.64
N ALA A 57 -16.12 -1.80 4.30
CA ALA A 57 -16.74 -2.95 3.64
C ALA A 57 -18.23 -2.65 3.39
N GLY A 58 -18.63 -2.55 2.13
CA GLY A 58 -20.02 -2.24 1.75
C GLY A 58 -20.41 -0.78 2.00
N THR A 59 -21.58 -0.54 2.59
CA THR A 59 -22.22 0.78 2.65
C THR A 59 -21.64 1.75 3.69
N GLY A 60 -20.61 1.36 4.44
CA GLY A 60 -19.91 2.23 5.40
C GLY A 60 -20.08 1.91 6.87
N ARG A 61 -20.97 0.98 7.21
CA ARG A 61 -21.15 0.55 8.61
C ARG A 61 -19.94 -0.24 9.11
N ARG A 62 -19.42 -1.16 8.29
CA ARG A 62 -18.22 -1.93 8.62
C ARG A 62 -16.98 -1.19 8.12
N LEU A 63 -16.05 -0.96 9.04
CA LEU A 63 -14.71 -0.45 8.74
C LEU A 63 -13.69 -1.56 8.89
N VAL A 64 -12.65 -1.51 8.07
CA VAL A 64 -11.51 -2.42 8.12
C VAL A 64 -10.24 -1.59 8.01
N ALA A 65 -9.29 -1.81 8.92
CA ALA A 65 -8.00 -1.16 8.94
C ALA A 65 -6.88 -2.20 8.92
N ALA A 66 -5.75 -1.90 8.30
CA ALA A 66 -4.61 -2.80 8.22
C ALA A 66 -3.30 -2.05 8.48
N GLY A 67 -2.29 -2.76 8.95
CA GLY A 67 -1.00 -2.17 9.29
C GLY A 67 0.14 -3.18 9.32
N GLU A 68 1.11 -2.92 10.20
CA GLU A 68 2.31 -3.74 10.28
C GLU A 68 2.05 -5.14 10.85
N ARG A 69 2.95 -6.08 10.55
CA ARG A 69 3.00 -7.42 11.17
C ARG A 69 1.69 -8.21 11.05
N GLY A 70 0.96 -8.04 9.96
CA GLY A 70 -0.29 -8.73 9.66
C GLY A 70 -1.50 -8.23 10.45
N ILE A 71 -1.40 -7.10 11.14
CA ILE A 71 -2.54 -6.52 11.85
C ILE A 71 -3.61 -6.13 10.83
N ILE A 72 -4.78 -6.75 10.95
CA ILE A 72 -6.04 -6.28 10.37
C ILE A 72 -7.05 -6.15 11.50
N LEU A 73 -7.75 -5.02 11.53
CA LEU A 73 -8.80 -4.71 12.48
C LEU A 73 -10.11 -4.49 11.73
N TRP A 74 -11.23 -4.82 12.36
CA TRP A 74 -12.55 -4.48 11.86
C TRP A 74 -13.44 -3.89 12.96
N SER A 75 -14.41 -3.09 12.55
CA SER A 75 -15.40 -2.46 13.42
C SER A 75 -16.78 -2.52 12.77
N ASP A 76 -17.80 -2.90 13.52
CA ASP A 76 -19.22 -2.92 13.11
C ASP A 76 -20.04 -1.76 13.72
N ASP A 77 -19.38 -0.87 14.45
CA ASP A 77 -19.93 0.24 15.23
C ASP A 77 -19.28 1.59 14.87
N ARG A 78 -18.90 1.76 13.59
CA ARG A 78 -18.38 3.03 13.04
C ARG A 78 -17.07 3.50 13.67
N GLY A 79 -16.23 2.55 14.06
CA GLY A 79 -14.90 2.79 14.61
C GLY A 79 -14.88 3.14 16.10
N LEU A 80 -15.99 2.92 16.81
CA LEU A 80 -16.06 3.10 18.27
C LEU A 80 -15.36 1.93 19.00
N GLY A 81 -15.50 0.71 18.48
CA GLY A 81 -14.83 -0.51 18.94
C GLY A 81 -14.14 -1.23 17.80
N TRP A 82 -13.00 -1.88 18.11
CA TRP A 82 -12.18 -2.59 17.11
C TRP A 82 -11.87 -4.00 17.56
N HIS A 83 -11.95 -4.93 16.62
CA HIS A 83 -11.59 -6.33 16.79
C HIS A 83 -10.47 -6.72 15.83
N GLN A 84 -9.46 -7.43 16.32
CA GLN A 84 -8.41 -7.95 15.44
C GLN A 84 -8.91 -9.19 14.69
N ALA A 85 -8.67 -9.22 13.39
CA ALA A 85 -9.05 -10.31 12.49
C ALA A 85 -8.07 -11.50 12.60
N SER A 86 -8.51 -12.66 12.12
CA SER A 86 -7.63 -13.82 11.90
C SER A 86 -6.89 -13.65 10.58
N VAL A 87 -5.55 -13.57 10.63
CA VAL A 87 -4.68 -13.30 9.49
C VAL A 87 -3.53 -14.32 9.47
N PRO A 88 -3.29 -15.04 8.36
CA PRO A 88 -2.34 -16.16 8.32
C PRO A 88 -0.87 -15.75 8.12
N VAL A 89 -0.58 -14.44 8.09
CA VAL A 89 0.75 -13.88 7.80
C VAL A 89 1.13 -12.76 8.77
N SER A 90 2.43 -12.50 8.90
CA SER A 90 3.02 -11.49 9.79
C SER A 90 3.81 -10.44 9.00
N VAL A 91 3.24 -9.91 7.92
CA VAL A 91 3.88 -8.93 7.02
C VAL A 91 3.14 -7.60 7.05
N SER A 92 3.80 -6.50 6.66
CA SER A 92 3.13 -5.19 6.58
C SER A 92 2.13 -5.15 5.43
N LEU A 93 0.88 -4.82 5.77
CA LEU A 93 -0.24 -4.68 4.84
C LEU A 93 -0.51 -3.20 4.60
N THR A 94 -0.41 -2.76 3.35
CA THR A 94 -0.36 -1.34 2.96
C THR A 94 -1.61 -0.89 2.22
N ALA A 95 -2.45 -1.81 1.72
CA ALA A 95 -3.73 -1.44 1.11
C ALA A 95 -4.84 -2.45 1.41
N LEU A 96 -6.07 -1.93 1.38
CA LEU A 96 -7.32 -2.66 1.55
C LEU A 96 -8.30 -2.27 0.45
N ARG A 97 -9.01 -3.25 -0.10
CA ARG A 97 -10.05 -3.04 -1.12
C ARG A 97 -11.22 -3.98 -0.89
N PHE A 98 -12.44 -3.46 -0.90
CA PHE A 98 -13.67 -4.23 -0.82
C PHE A 98 -14.52 -3.95 -2.04
N ILE A 99 -15.08 -4.99 -2.65
CA ILE A 99 -16.03 -4.85 -3.78
C ILE A 99 -17.47 -4.92 -3.30
N ASN A 100 -17.70 -5.46 -2.10
CA ASN A 100 -18.99 -5.52 -1.45
C ASN A 100 -18.79 -5.61 0.08
N GLY A 101 -19.85 -5.88 0.84
CA GLY A 101 -19.78 -5.98 2.32
C GLY A 101 -19.06 -7.23 2.87
N GLN A 102 -18.68 -8.17 2.00
CA GLN A 102 -18.16 -9.49 2.36
C GLN A 102 -16.80 -9.79 1.70
N ASP A 103 -16.71 -9.60 0.38
CA ASP A 103 -15.50 -9.85 -0.41
C ASP A 103 -14.55 -8.64 -0.36
N GLY A 104 -13.32 -8.90 0.09
CA GLY A 104 -12.27 -7.91 0.11
C GLY A 104 -10.87 -8.51 0.07
N TRP A 105 -9.89 -7.64 -0.17
CA TRP A 105 -8.49 -7.95 -0.32
C TRP A 105 -7.63 -7.06 0.57
N ALA A 106 -6.56 -7.65 1.09
CA ALA A 106 -5.49 -6.95 1.78
C ALA A 106 -4.17 -7.32 1.10
N LEU A 107 -3.31 -6.35 0.88
CA LEU A 107 -2.06 -6.53 0.13
C LEU A 107 -0.94 -5.68 0.73
N GLY A 108 0.31 -6.04 0.43
CA GLY A 108 1.45 -5.23 0.85
C GLY A 108 2.80 -5.91 0.64
N HIS A 109 3.65 -5.83 1.65
CA HIS A 109 5.03 -6.29 1.62
C HIS A 109 5.14 -7.79 1.33
N SER A 110 6.28 -8.19 0.78
CA SER A 110 6.56 -9.57 0.35
C SER A 110 5.59 -10.12 -0.70
N GLY A 111 4.94 -9.22 -1.46
CA GLY A 111 4.03 -9.57 -2.54
C GLY A 111 2.81 -10.35 -2.05
N ILE A 112 2.40 -10.16 -0.80
CA ILE A 112 1.25 -10.86 -0.25
C ILE A 112 -0.06 -10.30 -0.79
N LEU A 113 -0.97 -11.18 -1.17
CA LEU A 113 -2.37 -10.88 -1.43
C LEU A 113 -3.22 -11.83 -0.58
N LEU A 114 -4.03 -11.24 0.29
CA LEU A 114 -4.98 -11.93 1.14
C LEU A 114 -6.40 -11.64 0.64
N ARG A 115 -7.32 -12.58 0.88
CA ARG A 115 -8.75 -12.42 0.62
C ARG A 115 -9.58 -12.76 1.85
N THR A 116 -10.63 -11.98 2.04
CA THR A 116 -11.73 -12.27 2.96
C THR A 116 -13.03 -12.47 2.18
N ARG A 117 -13.95 -13.25 2.76
CA ARG A 117 -15.32 -13.46 2.27
C ARG A 117 -16.38 -13.22 3.37
N ASP A 118 -15.97 -12.66 4.50
CA ASP A 118 -16.82 -12.41 5.66
C ASP A 118 -16.71 -10.95 6.17
N GLY A 119 -16.29 -10.07 5.27
CA GLY A 119 -16.17 -8.63 5.52
C GLY A 119 -14.95 -8.27 6.35
N GLY A 120 -13.88 -9.07 6.31
CA GLY A 120 -12.60 -8.76 6.94
C GLY A 120 -12.38 -9.39 8.32
N LYS A 121 -13.20 -10.37 8.73
CA LYS A 121 -13.04 -11.06 10.02
C LYS A 121 -12.03 -12.19 9.94
N ASN A 122 -12.06 -12.94 8.83
CA ASN A 122 -11.10 -14.00 8.53
C ASN A 122 -10.47 -13.78 7.16
N TRP A 123 -9.16 -14.00 7.08
CA TRP A 123 -8.37 -13.80 5.88
C TRP A 123 -7.64 -15.08 5.48
N SER A 124 -7.51 -15.28 4.18
CA SER A 124 -6.80 -16.41 3.58
C SER A 124 -5.78 -15.91 2.56
N LYS A 125 -4.61 -16.54 2.49
CA LYS A 125 -3.59 -16.24 1.50
C LYS A 125 -4.05 -16.68 0.11
N GLN A 126 -4.02 -15.79 -0.87
CA GLN A 126 -4.30 -16.11 -2.28
C GLN A 126 -3.03 -16.19 -3.12
N LEU A 127 -2.11 -15.25 -2.89
CA LEU A 127 -0.87 -15.12 -3.65
C LEU A 127 0.22 -14.58 -2.73
N ASP A 128 1.46 -15.02 -2.90
CA ASP A 128 2.64 -14.39 -2.32
C ASP A 128 3.68 -13.99 -3.38
N GLY A 129 4.72 -13.27 -2.96
CA GLY A 129 5.75 -12.76 -3.87
C GLY A 129 6.55 -13.85 -4.59
N LYS A 130 6.70 -15.06 -4.01
CA LYS A 130 7.38 -16.18 -4.68
C LYS A 130 6.51 -16.70 -5.83
N GLN A 131 5.21 -16.87 -5.58
CA GLN A 131 4.25 -17.28 -6.60
C GLN A 131 4.10 -16.21 -7.70
N ALA A 132 4.04 -14.94 -7.32
CA ALA A 132 3.98 -13.82 -8.27
C ALA A 132 5.20 -13.78 -9.19
N ALA A 133 6.41 -13.96 -8.64
CA ALA A 133 7.64 -14.05 -9.43
C ALA A 133 7.60 -15.20 -10.45
N ALA A 134 7.13 -16.37 -10.04
CA ALA A 134 6.99 -17.53 -10.91
C ALA A 134 5.96 -17.29 -12.04
N LEU A 135 4.83 -16.66 -11.73
CA LEU A 135 3.82 -16.28 -12.72
C LEU A 135 4.37 -15.26 -13.74
N MET A 136 5.17 -14.29 -13.28
CA MET A 136 5.83 -13.33 -14.18
C MET A 136 6.82 -14.03 -15.11
N LEU A 137 7.67 -14.91 -14.59
CA LEU A 137 8.61 -15.68 -15.41
C LEU A 137 7.90 -16.56 -16.43
N ALA A 138 6.80 -17.21 -16.03
CA ALA A 138 5.99 -18.01 -16.94
C ALA A 138 5.38 -17.16 -18.07
N ALA A 139 4.82 -15.99 -17.75
CA ALA A 139 4.24 -15.08 -18.73
C ALA A 139 5.30 -14.55 -19.72
N VAL A 140 6.47 -14.14 -19.22
CA VAL A 140 7.58 -13.65 -20.07
C VAL A 140 8.07 -14.75 -21.00
N LYS A 141 8.21 -16.00 -20.52
CA LYS A 141 8.60 -17.15 -21.34
C LYS A 141 7.55 -17.53 -22.39
N ALA A 142 6.27 -17.30 -22.11
CA ALA A 142 5.18 -17.60 -23.02
C ALA A 142 5.00 -16.55 -24.14
N ASP A 143 5.39 -15.28 -23.91
CA ASP A 143 5.33 -14.24 -24.95
C ASP A 143 6.58 -14.29 -25.84
N SER A 144 6.40 -14.71 -27.09
CA SER A 144 7.47 -14.77 -28.10
C SER A 144 8.09 -13.40 -28.44
N ARG A 145 7.43 -12.30 -28.07
CA ARG A 145 7.95 -10.93 -28.25
C ARG A 145 8.87 -10.49 -27.12
N SER A 146 8.91 -11.24 -26.00
CA SER A 146 9.79 -10.94 -24.88
C SER A 146 11.26 -11.02 -25.30
N GLY A 147 11.99 -9.92 -25.10
CA GLY A 147 13.43 -9.88 -25.35
C GLY A 147 14.24 -10.54 -24.23
N ARG A 148 15.54 -10.73 -24.48
CA ARG A 148 16.51 -11.27 -23.50
C ARG A 148 16.51 -10.52 -22.16
N GLN A 149 16.33 -9.20 -22.19
CA GLN A 149 16.29 -8.37 -20.99
C GLN A 149 15.08 -8.71 -20.10
N ALA A 150 13.88 -8.83 -20.70
CA ALA A 150 12.67 -9.17 -19.95
C ALA A 150 12.79 -10.56 -19.27
N LEU A 151 13.39 -11.53 -19.97
CA LEU A 151 13.66 -12.84 -19.39
C LEU A 151 14.63 -12.75 -18.20
N ALA A 152 15.76 -12.04 -18.36
CA ALA A 152 16.73 -11.87 -17.29
C ALA A 152 16.15 -11.14 -16.06
N ASP A 153 15.28 -10.14 -16.27
CA ASP A 153 14.60 -9.43 -15.20
C ASP A 153 13.60 -10.34 -14.46
N ALA A 154 12.86 -11.20 -15.18
CA ALA A 154 11.95 -12.15 -14.57
C ALA A 154 12.68 -13.27 -13.81
N GLU A 155 13.81 -13.77 -14.32
CA GLU A 155 14.65 -14.75 -13.62
C GLU A 155 15.23 -14.17 -12.34
N ARG A 156 15.69 -12.91 -12.39
CA ARG A 156 16.15 -12.17 -11.21
C ARG A 156 15.04 -11.98 -10.19
N LEU A 157 13.82 -11.67 -10.62
CA LEU A 157 12.65 -11.58 -9.72
C LEU A 157 12.42 -12.89 -8.96
N VAL A 158 12.57 -14.05 -9.61
CA VAL A 158 12.49 -15.36 -8.94
C VAL A 158 13.64 -15.56 -7.96
N ALA A 159 14.88 -15.25 -8.37
CA ALA A 159 16.06 -15.42 -7.53
C ALA A 159 16.02 -14.57 -6.26
N GLU A 160 15.43 -13.36 -6.34
CA GLU A 160 15.27 -12.44 -5.21
C GLU A 160 14.14 -12.84 -4.23
N GLY A 161 13.22 -13.72 -4.64
CA GLY A 161 12.13 -14.22 -3.80
C GLY A 161 11.05 -13.18 -3.47
N ALA A 162 10.36 -13.37 -2.35
CA ALA A 162 9.22 -12.54 -1.93
C ALA A 162 9.65 -11.19 -1.32
N ASN A 163 10.22 -10.31 -2.15
CA ASN A 163 10.69 -8.99 -1.71
C ASN A 163 9.97 -7.79 -2.35
N LYS A 164 9.16 -7.99 -3.40
CA LYS A 164 8.43 -6.89 -4.08
C LYS A 164 7.04 -6.71 -3.49
N PRO A 165 6.69 -5.52 -2.98
CA PRO A 165 5.35 -5.27 -2.47
C PRO A 165 4.34 -5.09 -3.62
N TRP A 166 3.10 -5.52 -3.35
CA TRP A 166 1.94 -4.93 -4.02
C TRP A 166 1.64 -3.59 -3.38
N LEU A 167 1.18 -2.64 -4.18
CA LEU A 167 0.94 -1.27 -3.75
C LEU A 167 -0.53 -0.90 -3.86
N ASP A 168 -1.24 -1.39 -4.88
CA ASP A 168 -2.68 -1.18 -4.99
C ASP A 168 -3.40 -2.23 -5.84
N LEU A 169 -4.72 -2.29 -5.66
CA LEU A 169 -5.66 -3.16 -6.35
C LEU A 169 -6.92 -2.38 -6.71
N HIS A 170 -7.48 -2.63 -7.88
CA HIS A 170 -8.78 -2.12 -8.29
C HIS A 170 -9.58 -3.20 -9.00
N PHE A 171 -10.88 -3.26 -8.74
CA PHE A 171 -11.84 -4.10 -9.46
C PHE A 171 -12.80 -3.19 -10.23
N PHE A 172 -12.91 -3.42 -11.54
CA PHE A 172 -13.86 -2.72 -12.43
C PHE A 172 -15.27 -3.29 -12.27
N ASP A 173 -15.35 -4.58 -12.00
CA ASP A 173 -16.58 -5.30 -11.66
C ASP A 173 -16.24 -6.52 -10.77
N ALA A 174 -17.21 -7.40 -10.53
CA ALA A 174 -17.01 -8.57 -9.67
C ALA A 174 -16.00 -9.61 -10.20
N ARG A 175 -15.56 -9.48 -11.46
CA ARG A 175 -14.67 -10.43 -12.14
C ARG A 175 -13.33 -9.82 -12.54
N HIS A 176 -13.33 -8.60 -13.04
CA HIS A 176 -12.17 -7.98 -13.66
C HIS A 176 -11.47 -7.06 -12.68
N GLY A 177 -10.18 -7.29 -12.45
CA GLY A 177 -9.37 -6.45 -11.56
C GLY A 177 -7.91 -6.36 -11.97
N LEU A 178 -7.24 -5.33 -11.46
CA LEU A 178 -5.83 -5.03 -11.67
C LEU A 178 -5.11 -4.88 -10.35
N LEU A 179 -3.97 -5.52 -10.24
CA LEU A 179 -3.07 -5.47 -9.11
C LEU A 179 -1.74 -4.86 -9.57
N VAL A 180 -1.31 -3.78 -8.91
CA VAL A 180 -0.10 -3.04 -9.27
C VAL A 180 0.89 -3.02 -8.11
N GLY A 181 2.18 -2.93 -8.42
CA GLY A 181 3.22 -3.01 -7.39
C GLY A 181 4.56 -2.38 -7.77
N ALA A 182 5.55 -2.67 -6.93
CA ALA A 182 6.90 -2.19 -7.14
C ALA A 182 7.50 -2.73 -8.45
N PHE A 183 8.47 -1.99 -8.98
CA PHE A 183 9.20 -2.33 -10.20
C PHE A 183 8.31 -2.60 -11.42
N GLY A 184 7.20 -1.88 -11.55
CA GLY A 184 6.29 -2.02 -12.68
C GLY A 184 5.46 -3.31 -12.68
N LEU A 185 5.41 -4.05 -11.56
CA LEU A 185 4.55 -5.24 -11.46
C LEU A 185 3.09 -4.87 -11.75
N LEU A 186 2.50 -5.59 -12.70
CA LEU A 186 1.10 -5.44 -13.10
C LEU A 186 0.51 -6.83 -13.38
N PHE A 187 -0.54 -7.15 -12.64
CA PHE A 187 -1.28 -8.40 -12.74
C PHE A 187 -2.75 -8.08 -12.98
N ALA A 188 -3.44 -8.99 -13.67
CA ALA A 188 -4.87 -8.91 -13.89
C ALA A 188 -5.56 -10.17 -13.36
N THR A 189 -6.86 -10.06 -13.14
CA THR A 189 -7.76 -11.19 -12.91
C THR A 189 -9.00 -10.98 -13.74
N ASP A 190 -9.53 -12.06 -14.32
CA ASP A 190 -10.80 -12.08 -15.07
C ASP A 190 -11.85 -12.98 -14.39
N ASP A 191 -11.56 -13.48 -13.18
CA ASP A 191 -12.37 -14.46 -12.44
C ASP A 191 -12.66 -14.05 -10.98
N GLY A 192 -12.53 -12.77 -10.65
CA GLY A 192 -12.83 -12.24 -9.33
C GLY A 192 -11.73 -12.57 -8.31
N GLY A 193 -10.48 -12.57 -8.77
CA GLY A 193 -9.30 -12.88 -7.96
C GLY A 193 -9.22 -14.34 -7.53
N GLN A 194 -9.85 -15.28 -8.24
CA GLN A 194 -9.60 -16.71 -8.04
C GLN A 194 -8.23 -17.10 -8.59
N SER A 195 -7.85 -16.51 -9.72
CA SER A 195 -6.52 -16.58 -10.30
C SER A 195 -6.04 -15.21 -10.76
N TRP A 196 -4.70 -15.07 -10.82
CA TRP A 196 -4.02 -13.84 -11.23
C TRP A 196 -3.06 -14.14 -12.36
N GLN A 197 -3.07 -13.33 -13.41
CA GLN A 197 -2.17 -13.43 -14.55
C GLN A 197 -1.23 -12.23 -14.54
N ALA A 198 0.08 -12.49 -14.66
CA ALA A 198 1.03 -11.43 -14.94
C ALA A 198 0.72 -10.83 -16.31
N ALA A 199 0.66 -9.51 -16.40
CA ALA A 199 0.32 -8.80 -17.63
C ALA A 199 1.46 -7.85 -18.04
N PRO A 200 2.68 -8.38 -18.29
CA PRO A 200 3.79 -7.58 -18.77
C PRO A 200 3.44 -6.92 -20.11
N GLY A 201 3.88 -5.69 -20.31
CA GLY A 201 3.71 -4.99 -21.58
C GLY A 201 2.36 -4.30 -21.80
N ARG A 202 1.39 -4.39 -20.88
CA ARG A 202 0.18 -3.53 -20.95
C ARG A 202 0.49 -2.05 -20.75
N ILE A 203 1.60 -1.75 -20.07
CA ILE A 203 2.12 -0.41 -19.83
C ILE A 203 3.54 -0.33 -20.38
N ASP A 204 3.82 0.73 -21.14
CA ASP A 204 5.19 1.12 -21.49
C ASP A 204 5.88 1.79 -20.28
N ASN A 205 6.61 0.99 -19.51
CA ASN A 205 7.35 1.42 -18.32
C ASN A 205 8.81 0.92 -18.38
N PRO A 206 9.63 1.48 -19.29
CA PRO A 206 10.95 0.95 -19.60
C PRO A 206 11.96 1.09 -18.45
N LYS A 207 11.66 1.96 -17.48
CA LYS A 207 12.47 2.17 -16.28
C LYS A 207 11.99 1.35 -15.07
N ALA A 208 10.98 0.49 -15.26
CA ALA A 208 10.36 -0.29 -14.19
C ALA A 208 10.00 0.59 -12.97
N LYS A 209 9.43 1.77 -13.21
CA LYS A 209 8.95 2.68 -12.16
C LYS A 209 7.90 1.99 -11.30
N HIS A 210 7.89 2.23 -9.99
CA HIS A 210 6.85 1.67 -9.13
C HIS A 210 5.48 2.28 -9.51
N LEU A 211 4.45 1.44 -9.45
CA LEU A 211 3.07 1.83 -9.68
C LEU A 211 2.38 1.86 -8.31
N TYR A 212 2.16 3.05 -7.78
CA TYR A 212 1.73 3.26 -6.40
C TYR A 212 0.22 3.10 -6.19
N ALA A 213 -0.59 3.51 -7.16
CA ALA A 213 -2.05 3.51 -7.00
C ALA A 213 -2.77 3.23 -8.32
N VAL A 214 -3.96 2.64 -8.22
CA VAL A 214 -4.92 2.48 -9.31
C VAL A 214 -6.29 2.99 -8.86
N ALA A 215 -6.77 4.04 -9.51
CA ALA A 215 -8.07 4.64 -9.24
C ALA A 215 -8.98 4.47 -10.47
N GLY A 216 -10.13 3.81 -10.31
CA GLY A 216 -11.02 3.53 -11.43
C GLY A 216 -12.46 3.96 -11.21
N HIS A 217 -13.16 4.16 -12.32
CA HIS A 217 -14.57 4.54 -12.40
C HIS A 217 -15.20 3.94 -13.67
N GLY A 218 -16.16 3.03 -13.50
CA GLY A 218 -16.66 2.23 -14.61
C GLY A 218 -15.53 1.39 -15.21
N ASP A 219 -15.34 1.46 -16.53
CA ASP A 219 -14.28 0.73 -17.23
C ASP A 219 -12.95 1.52 -17.29
N ALA A 220 -12.95 2.79 -16.86
CA ALA A 220 -11.77 3.63 -16.91
C ALA A 220 -10.94 3.55 -15.62
N CYS A 221 -9.62 3.69 -15.73
CA CYS A 221 -8.73 3.86 -14.59
C CYS A 221 -7.52 4.74 -14.88
N LEU A 222 -7.04 5.38 -13.82
CA LEU A 222 -5.75 6.05 -13.74
C LEU A 222 -4.81 5.22 -12.86
N ILE A 223 -3.60 4.95 -13.35
CA ILE A 223 -2.49 4.45 -12.55
C ILE A 223 -1.53 5.61 -12.29
N ALA A 224 -1.15 5.78 -11.03
CA ALA A 224 -0.18 6.78 -10.58
C ALA A 224 1.06 6.10 -10.01
N GLY A 225 2.24 6.67 -10.28
CA GLY A 225 3.51 6.04 -9.93
C GLY A 225 4.67 7.02 -9.74
N GLU A 226 5.87 6.44 -9.74
CA GLU A 226 7.12 7.18 -9.50
C GLU A 226 7.48 8.14 -10.61
N GLN A 227 8.21 9.20 -10.25
CA GLN A 227 8.87 10.09 -11.21
C GLN A 227 7.94 10.56 -12.34
N GLY A 228 6.77 11.09 -11.97
CA GLY A 228 5.76 11.60 -12.90
C GLY A 228 4.97 10.55 -13.66
N ALA A 229 5.11 9.26 -13.37
CA ALA A 229 4.39 8.21 -14.08
C ALA A 229 2.88 8.31 -13.84
N LEU A 230 2.15 8.56 -14.92
CA LEU A 230 0.70 8.49 -15.00
C LEU A 230 0.30 7.69 -16.24
N TYR A 231 -0.64 6.77 -16.08
CA TYR A 231 -1.16 5.95 -17.16
C TYR A 231 -2.68 5.90 -17.09
N TYR A 232 -3.34 6.14 -18.21
CA TYR A 232 -4.79 6.11 -18.33
C TYR A 232 -5.23 4.92 -19.18
N SER A 233 -6.36 4.32 -18.81
CA SER A 233 -7.07 3.32 -19.59
C SER A 233 -8.56 3.59 -19.51
N ASP A 234 -9.28 3.34 -20.61
CA ASP A 234 -10.74 3.37 -20.72
C ASP A 234 -11.35 1.98 -20.95
N ASN A 235 -10.52 0.92 -20.94
CA ASN A 235 -10.88 -0.44 -21.33
C ASN A 235 -10.49 -1.49 -20.29
N ARG A 236 -10.71 -1.17 -19.00
CA ARG A 236 -10.42 -2.05 -17.86
C ARG A 236 -8.93 -2.42 -17.73
N GLY A 237 -8.05 -1.51 -18.14
CA GLY A 237 -6.60 -1.71 -18.15
C GLY A 237 -6.15 -2.87 -19.03
N GLN A 238 -6.85 -3.12 -20.14
CA GLN A 238 -6.34 -3.99 -21.20
C GLN A 238 -5.20 -3.31 -21.96
N SER A 239 -5.28 -1.98 -22.13
CA SER A 239 -4.20 -1.14 -22.68
C SER A 239 -4.16 0.21 -21.96
N PHE A 240 -2.99 0.84 -21.97
CA PHE A 240 -2.78 2.14 -21.33
C PHE A 240 -2.10 3.15 -22.26
N SER A 241 -2.49 4.42 -22.12
CA SER A 241 -1.78 5.58 -22.64
C SER A 241 -1.04 6.29 -21.51
N ALA A 242 0.23 6.63 -21.71
CA ALA A 242 0.95 7.49 -20.79
C ALA A 242 0.37 8.91 -20.82
N ALA A 243 0.25 9.54 -19.65
CA ALA A 243 -0.18 10.92 -19.50
C ALA A 243 0.97 11.77 -18.94
N ASP A 244 1.14 12.98 -19.47
CA ASP A 244 2.10 13.96 -18.95
C ASP A 244 1.37 15.09 -18.24
N ALA A 245 1.51 15.15 -16.92
CA ALA A 245 0.92 16.19 -16.08
C ALA A 245 1.91 17.34 -15.75
N GLY A 246 3.06 17.40 -16.43
CA GLY A 246 4.05 18.47 -16.25
C GLY A 246 4.71 18.45 -14.87
N TYR A 247 4.89 17.27 -14.27
CA TYR A 247 5.54 17.09 -12.98
C TYR A 247 6.32 15.77 -12.95
N GLN A 248 7.56 15.84 -12.48
CA GLN A 248 8.50 14.71 -12.51
C GLN A 248 8.72 14.07 -11.13
N GLY A 249 8.01 14.51 -10.10
CA GLY A 249 8.03 13.84 -8.80
C GLY A 249 7.01 12.70 -8.71
N SER A 250 7.07 11.91 -7.65
CA SER A 250 6.16 10.76 -7.49
C SER A 250 4.75 11.19 -7.14
N TYR A 251 3.77 10.53 -7.78
CA TYR A 251 2.37 10.56 -7.36
C TYR A 251 2.11 9.37 -6.44
N PHE A 252 1.55 9.61 -5.26
CA PHE A 252 1.26 8.57 -4.28
C PHE A 252 -0.16 8.03 -4.38
N GLY A 253 -1.06 8.77 -5.05
CA GLY A 253 -2.44 8.34 -5.25
C GLY A 253 -3.16 9.11 -6.34
N GLY A 254 -4.42 8.73 -6.55
CA GLY A 254 -5.33 9.40 -7.47
C GLY A 254 -6.79 9.09 -7.18
N LEU A 255 -7.69 9.82 -7.83
CA LEU A 255 -9.14 9.63 -7.78
C LEU A 255 -9.71 9.68 -9.21
N ALA A 256 -10.55 8.70 -9.56
CA ALA A 256 -11.35 8.73 -10.78
C ALA A 256 -12.78 9.16 -10.43
N LEU A 257 -13.13 10.41 -10.75
CA LEU A 257 -14.42 11.00 -10.39
C LEU A 257 -15.50 10.64 -11.40
N SER A 258 -15.08 10.48 -12.66
CA SER A 258 -15.82 9.94 -13.80
C SER A 258 -14.79 9.32 -14.77
N PRO A 259 -15.21 8.73 -15.91
CA PRO A 259 -14.26 8.24 -16.91
C PRO A 259 -13.34 9.34 -17.48
N ARG A 260 -13.75 10.61 -17.41
CA ARG A 260 -12.97 11.76 -17.93
C ARG A 260 -12.37 12.63 -16.83
N ALA A 261 -12.99 12.71 -15.66
CA ALA A 261 -12.56 13.57 -14.57
C ALA A 261 -11.64 12.81 -13.61
N LEU A 262 -10.38 13.19 -13.58
CA LEU A 262 -9.30 12.50 -12.87
C LEU A 262 -8.54 13.47 -11.95
N LEU A 263 -8.02 12.94 -10.85
CA LEU A 263 -7.13 13.64 -9.94
C LEU A 263 -5.91 12.75 -9.66
N ALA A 264 -4.71 13.32 -9.66
CA ALA A 264 -3.47 12.69 -9.20
C ALA A 264 -2.83 13.57 -8.12
N PHE A 265 -2.30 12.95 -7.07
CA PHE A 265 -1.67 13.68 -5.97
C PHE A 265 -0.42 12.97 -5.44
N GLY A 266 0.51 13.72 -4.87
CA GLY A 266 1.70 13.13 -4.28
C GLY A 266 2.71 14.12 -3.72
N MET A 267 3.98 13.85 -4.01
CA MET A 267 5.14 14.50 -3.40
C MET A 267 5.08 16.03 -3.52
N ARG A 268 5.55 16.74 -2.48
CA ARG A 268 5.68 18.21 -2.47
C ARG A 268 4.38 18.98 -2.77
N GLY A 269 3.27 18.53 -2.20
CA GLY A 269 1.96 19.18 -2.33
C GLY A 269 1.40 19.15 -3.75
N ASN A 270 1.92 18.29 -4.63
CA ASN A 270 1.49 18.27 -6.02
C ASN A 270 0.11 17.63 -6.14
N VAL A 271 -0.85 18.40 -6.64
CA VAL A 271 -2.19 17.93 -6.99
C VAL A 271 -2.47 18.38 -8.42
N ARG A 272 -2.83 17.43 -9.27
CA ARG A 272 -3.16 17.64 -10.68
C ARG A 272 -4.54 17.09 -10.97
N TRP A 273 -5.34 17.81 -11.73
CA TRP A 273 -6.65 17.35 -12.20
C TRP A 273 -6.75 17.44 -13.71
N SER A 274 -7.59 16.58 -14.28
CA SER A 274 -7.97 16.54 -15.69
C SER A 274 -9.48 16.36 -15.78
N ASP A 275 -10.13 16.98 -16.76
CA ASP A 275 -11.54 16.74 -17.13
C ASP A 275 -11.72 16.19 -18.56
N ASP A 276 -10.61 15.75 -19.16
CA ASP A 276 -10.52 15.26 -20.53
C ASP A 276 -9.80 13.90 -20.63
N ALA A 277 -10.01 13.03 -19.64
CA ALA A 277 -9.48 11.67 -19.61
C ALA A 277 -7.93 11.62 -19.61
N GLY A 278 -7.31 12.60 -18.94
CA GLY A 278 -5.86 12.66 -18.78
C GLY A 278 -5.11 13.20 -20.00
N ALA A 279 -5.81 13.75 -21.00
CA ALA A 279 -5.19 14.37 -22.16
C ALA A 279 -4.52 15.71 -21.81
N SER A 280 -5.12 16.49 -20.90
CA SER A 280 -4.52 17.69 -20.32
C SER A 280 -4.69 17.73 -18.81
N TRP A 281 -3.75 18.40 -18.13
CA TRP A 281 -3.69 18.44 -16.67
C TRP A 281 -3.46 19.85 -16.16
N HIS A 282 -4.17 20.20 -15.11
CA HIS A 282 -4.09 21.47 -14.42
C HIS A 282 -3.64 21.27 -12.97
N ARG A 283 -2.94 22.25 -12.40
CA ARG A 283 -2.52 22.20 -10.99
C ARG A 283 -3.60 22.78 -10.08
N SER A 284 -3.81 22.13 -8.94
CA SER A 284 -4.51 22.71 -7.79
C SER A 284 -3.48 23.20 -6.79
N ASP A 285 -3.65 24.42 -6.26
CA ASP A 285 -2.78 24.94 -5.21
C ASP A 285 -3.41 24.69 -3.84
N LEU A 286 -2.65 24.02 -2.97
CA LEU A 286 -3.04 23.72 -1.58
C LEU A 286 -2.30 24.63 -0.58
N GLY A 287 -1.35 25.46 -1.04
CA GLY A 287 -0.54 26.30 -0.16
C GLY A 287 0.43 25.52 0.73
N THR A 288 0.75 24.26 0.39
CA THR A 288 1.66 23.40 1.15
C THR A 288 2.73 22.78 0.26
N THR A 289 3.87 22.44 0.87
CA THR A 289 4.93 21.62 0.28
C THR A 289 5.04 20.25 0.93
N ALA A 290 4.17 19.93 1.88
CA ALA A 290 4.00 18.59 2.46
C ALA A 290 3.52 17.60 1.39
N SER A 291 3.90 16.33 1.48
CA SER A 291 3.44 15.36 0.48
C SER A 291 1.99 14.97 0.75
N ILE A 292 1.18 14.87 -0.31
CA ILE A 292 -0.19 14.38 -0.18
C ILE A 292 -0.14 12.85 -0.14
N SER A 293 -0.55 12.28 0.99
CA SER A 293 -0.41 10.85 1.29
C SER A 293 -1.69 10.05 1.07
N ALA A 294 -2.86 10.68 1.17
CA ALA A 294 -4.15 10.01 1.05
C ALA A 294 -5.20 10.92 0.40
N GLY A 295 -6.18 10.29 -0.25
CA GLY A 295 -7.32 10.97 -0.85
C GLY A 295 -8.57 10.10 -0.85
N LEU A 296 -9.73 10.74 -0.69
CA LEU A 296 -11.05 10.08 -0.66
C LEU A 296 -12.09 10.98 -1.33
N ARG A 297 -12.98 10.37 -2.12
CA ARG A 297 -14.24 11.01 -2.51
C ARG A 297 -15.30 10.71 -1.44
N LEU A 298 -15.81 11.76 -0.82
CA LEU A 298 -16.86 11.70 0.19
C LEU A 298 -18.22 11.40 -0.46
N ARG A 299 -19.18 10.96 0.35
CA ARG A 299 -20.55 10.61 -0.08
C ARG A 299 -21.32 11.79 -0.67
N ASP A 300 -21.02 13.00 -0.22
CA ASP A 300 -21.59 14.24 -0.77
C ASP A 300 -20.95 14.65 -2.11
N GLY A 301 -19.98 13.87 -2.60
CA GLY A 301 -19.25 14.12 -3.84
C GLY A 301 -18.02 15.00 -3.67
N ALA A 302 -17.80 15.60 -2.49
CA ALA A 302 -16.60 16.39 -2.23
C ALA A 302 -15.35 15.49 -2.17
N LEU A 303 -14.20 16.08 -2.45
CA LEU A 303 -12.91 15.41 -2.34
C LEU A 303 -12.26 15.81 -1.03
N LEU A 304 -11.60 14.87 -0.37
CA LEU A 304 -10.79 15.12 0.81
C LEU A 304 -9.40 14.56 0.56
N LEU A 305 -8.37 15.39 0.77
CA LEU A 305 -6.96 14.99 0.75
C LEU A 305 -6.36 15.16 2.13
N ALA A 306 -5.36 14.35 2.46
CA ALA A 306 -4.52 14.51 3.64
C ALA A 306 -3.04 14.58 3.24
N ASP A 307 -2.28 15.39 3.97
CA ASP A 307 -0.82 15.44 3.82
C ASP A 307 -0.08 14.69 4.94
N ASP A 308 1.22 14.50 4.74
CA ASP A 308 2.12 13.82 5.67
C ASP A 308 2.42 14.60 6.96
N THR A 309 1.94 15.85 7.08
CA THR A 309 1.96 16.64 8.32
C THR A 309 0.66 16.52 9.11
N GLY A 310 -0.35 15.85 8.55
CA GLY A 310 -1.65 15.62 9.16
C GLY A 310 -2.66 16.74 8.94
N GLN A 311 -2.47 17.59 7.92
CA GLN A 311 -3.49 18.54 7.48
C GLN A 311 -4.48 17.89 6.52
N LEU A 312 -5.70 18.42 6.46
CA LEU A 312 -6.74 17.99 5.54
C LEU A 312 -7.09 19.12 4.56
N TYR A 313 -7.54 18.75 3.38
CA TYR A 313 -7.92 19.68 2.31
C TYR A 313 -9.20 19.19 1.65
N ARG A 314 -10.23 20.03 1.55
CA ARG A 314 -11.52 19.67 0.99
C ARG A 314 -11.83 20.45 -0.29
N SER A 315 -12.32 19.77 -1.32
CA SER A 315 -12.77 20.39 -2.56
C SER A 315 -14.22 20.02 -2.87
N THR A 316 -15.02 20.98 -3.30
CA THR A 316 -16.38 20.77 -3.81
C THR A 316 -16.52 21.05 -5.31
N ASP A 317 -15.43 21.40 -5.99
CA ASP A 317 -15.43 21.78 -7.42
C ASP A 317 -14.65 20.80 -8.29
N GLY A 318 -14.57 19.53 -7.88
CA GLY A 318 -13.90 18.46 -8.62
C GLY A 318 -12.38 18.49 -8.48
N GLY A 319 -11.86 19.08 -7.41
CA GLY A 319 -10.43 19.17 -7.13
C GLY A 319 -9.76 20.39 -7.74
N LYS A 320 -10.51 21.38 -8.26
CA LYS A 320 -9.92 22.58 -8.88
C LYS A 320 -9.38 23.54 -7.81
N ARG A 321 -10.10 23.67 -6.69
CA ARG A 321 -9.66 24.39 -5.49
C ARG A 321 -9.90 23.55 -4.25
N PHE A 322 -9.09 23.80 -3.22
CA PHE A 322 -9.14 23.10 -1.96
C PHE A 322 -9.12 24.10 -0.80
N ASP A 323 -10.06 23.93 0.13
CA ASP A 323 -10.10 24.64 1.39
C ASP A 323 -9.33 23.82 2.44
N HIS A 324 -8.47 24.48 3.20
CA HIS A 324 -7.72 23.84 4.28
C HIS A 324 -8.62 23.56 5.49
N ILE A 325 -8.50 22.35 6.04
CA ILE A 325 -9.19 21.90 7.24
C ILE A 325 -8.13 21.42 8.23
N ALA A 326 -7.98 22.16 9.33
CA ALA A 326 -7.13 21.75 10.43
C ALA A 326 -7.87 20.73 11.32
N PRO A 327 -7.44 19.44 11.38
CA PRO A 327 -8.03 18.51 12.32
C PRO A 327 -7.63 18.86 13.77
N PRO A 328 -8.44 18.49 14.78
CA PRO A 328 -8.15 18.80 16.18
C PRO A 328 -6.81 18.24 16.69
N GLN A 329 -6.37 17.11 16.13
CA GLN A 329 -5.08 16.49 16.41
C GLN A 329 -4.41 16.08 15.09
N PRO A 330 -3.59 16.97 14.49
CA PRO A 330 -2.81 16.63 13.31
C PRO A 330 -1.83 15.49 13.62
N SER A 331 -1.79 14.51 12.73
CA SER A 331 -0.86 13.39 12.75
C SER A 331 -0.63 12.94 11.31
N PRO A 332 0.56 12.44 10.94
CA PRO A 332 0.76 11.83 9.63
C PRO A 332 -0.28 10.74 9.38
N PHE A 333 -1.14 10.94 8.39
CA PHE A 333 -2.18 10.01 8.02
C PHE A 333 -1.77 9.27 6.74
N THR A 334 -2.04 7.97 6.72
CA THR A 334 -1.73 7.06 5.61
C THR A 334 -2.97 6.73 4.81
N ALA A 335 -4.16 6.77 5.43
CA ALA A 335 -5.42 6.48 4.78
C ALA A 335 -6.60 7.15 5.49
N ILE A 336 -7.68 7.34 4.73
CA ILE A 336 -8.93 7.99 5.16
C ILE A 336 -10.11 7.11 4.75
N ALA A 337 -11.08 6.94 5.65
CA ALA A 337 -12.37 6.35 5.34
C ALA A 337 -13.52 7.20 5.88
N GLN A 338 -14.70 7.12 5.26
CA GLN A 338 -15.92 7.78 5.73
C GLN A 338 -16.97 6.73 6.13
N ALA A 339 -17.37 6.74 7.40
CA ALA A 339 -18.46 5.92 7.90
C ALA A 339 -19.82 6.33 7.30
N ASP A 340 -20.83 5.49 7.48
CA ASP A 340 -22.21 5.75 7.04
C ASP A 340 -22.88 6.94 7.76
N ASP A 341 -22.42 7.30 8.96
CA ASP A 341 -22.87 8.49 9.70
C ASP A 341 -22.15 9.79 9.28
N GLY A 342 -21.28 9.72 8.27
CA GLY A 342 -20.50 10.84 7.76
C GLY A 342 -19.23 11.16 8.54
N SER A 343 -18.95 10.49 9.66
CA SER A 343 -17.68 10.64 10.38
C SER A 343 -16.49 10.14 9.57
N LEU A 344 -15.34 10.78 9.76
CA LEU A 344 -14.08 10.36 9.14
C LEU A 344 -13.25 9.55 10.11
N LEU A 345 -12.60 8.54 9.56
CA LEU A 345 -11.65 7.69 10.23
C LEU A 345 -10.30 7.87 9.54
N LEU A 346 -9.32 8.30 10.31
CA LEU A 346 -7.97 8.63 9.84
C LEU A 346 -7.01 7.61 10.43
N ALA A 347 -6.40 6.78 9.58
CA ALA A 347 -5.38 5.82 9.99
C ALA A 347 -3.98 6.42 9.82
N GLY A 348 -3.06 6.09 10.72
CA GLY A 348 -1.67 6.53 10.61
C GLY A 348 -0.76 5.96 11.70
N VAL A 349 0.33 6.69 11.97
CA VAL A 349 1.39 6.26 12.90
C VAL A 349 0.96 6.16 14.37
N ARG A 350 -0.21 6.71 14.72
CA ARG A 350 -0.78 6.69 16.07
C ARG A 350 -2.06 5.85 16.18
N GLY A 351 -2.34 4.99 15.20
CA GLY A 351 -3.57 4.21 15.13
C GLY A 351 -4.68 4.91 14.36
N ILE A 352 -5.93 4.72 14.80
CA ILE A 352 -7.11 5.33 14.18
C ILE A 352 -7.62 6.51 14.99
N THR A 353 -7.81 7.65 14.32
CA THR A 353 -8.49 8.83 14.86
C THR A 353 -9.85 9.00 14.19
N ARG A 354 -10.91 9.13 14.99
CA ARG A 354 -12.26 9.45 14.49
C ARG A 354 -12.54 10.94 14.65
N ILE A 355 -12.97 11.61 13.59
CA ILE A 355 -13.39 13.02 13.62
C ILE A 355 -14.78 13.20 13.01
N ALA A 356 -15.56 14.12 13.56
CA ALA A 356 -16.80 14.56 12.93
C ALA A 356 -16.47 15.65 11.89
N LEU A 357 -16.89 15.44 10.64
CA LEU A 357 -16.92 16.54 9.67
C LEU A 357 -18.10 17.43 10.03
N ASN A 358 -17.83 18.60 10.60
CA ASN A 358 -18.88 19.58 10.84
C ASN A 358 -18.98 20.48 9.58
N PRO A 359 -20.08 20.40 8.80
CA PRO A 359 -20.21 21.19 7.57
C PRO A 359 -20.19 22.71 7.81
N ALA A 360 -20.44 23.16 9.06
CA ALA A 360 -20.47 24.58 9.44
C ALA A 360 -19.11 25.21 9.79
N LYS A 361 -17.99 24.46 9.72
CA LYS A 361 -16.65 24.96 10.11
C LYS A 361 -15.63 25.03 8.97
N VAL A 362 -16.05 24.86 7.72
CA VAL A 362 -15.22 25.24 6.57
C VAL A 362 -15.29 26.77 6.49
N GLN A 363 -14.36 27.46 7.15
CA GLN A 363 -14.26 28.91 6.99
C GLN A 363 -13.77 29.20 5.57
N PRO A 364 -14.44 30.14 4.86
CA PRO A 364 -14.12 30.47 3.47
C PRO A 364 -12.77 31.14 3.29
#